data_AF-A0A4Q1FSP5-F1
#
_entry.id   AF-A0A4Q1FSP5-F1
#
_cell.length_a   1.000
_cell.length_b   1.000
_cell.length_c   1.000
_cell.angle_alpha   90.00
_cell.angle_beta   90.00
_cell.angle_gamma   90.00
#
_symmetry.space_group_name_H-M   'P 1'
#
loop_
_entity.id
_entity.type
_entity.pdbx_description
1 polymer ?
#
loop_
_entity_poly.entity_id
_entity_poly.type
_entity_poly.pdbx_seq_one_letter_code
_entity_poly.pdbx_strand_id
1 'polypeptide(L)'
;MKNKVTALRLPKNTSGDNNMKVKALRLHKTAMPMADKLVEIRKAYEAFLFYETDGHYSTVYLVCLMLGMDRKLALALATATEAPDTTIHDDTKFELNDTWGHLFGPQQDIHSLTGGFHGIEEFFTAVKFLYTPNEDIKELGELLHRFGDTYAHTKINNLKPDDIKMDIDLKDADDATIKKYIEAWKVVGPEQNLKSKVEPWVKFFTYYMDKYGVEFLENESKQKEIFKGETLKEILRAIYLPKGTSDFVMYGRNGFTLQHATTDDGYPDKIYLRPQWYFIYVQNLAWIIATKFSLDYSKLNLSLFNNMLNFLQKHQDKKPSMKGIIDFEISRFLNKRVFYVPVFYASGDRILASVDASITNYKEVANGVVELSQKYMADNGVSPERIKVEEVYNVSYINTHEPIQKIELIAYKITF
;
A
#
# COMPACT_ATOMS: atom_id res chain seq x y z
N MET A 1 -3.28 28.66 -26.20
CA MET A 1 -2.65 27.53 -26.90
C MET A 1 -2.97 26.27 -26.11
N LYS A 2 -3.60 25.27 -26.74
CA LYS A 2 -3.95 24.00 -26.09
C LYS A 2 -2.66 23.20 -25.84
N ASN A 3 -2.26 23.03 -24.58
CA ASN A 3 -1.17 22.14 -24.19
C ASN A 3 -1.57 20.70 -24.53
N LYS A 4 -1.17 20.21 -25.70
CA LYS A 4 -1.17 18.77 -25.98
C LYS A 4 -0.15 18.14 -25.03
N VAL A 5 -0.63 17.40 -24.06
CA VAL A 5 0.19 16.54 -23.20
C VAL A 5 0.84 15.50 -24.11
N THR A 6 2.10 15.69 -24.47
CA THR A 6 2.88 14.64 -25.11
C THR A 6 3.08 13.55 -24.07
N ALA A 7 2.32 12.47 -24.16
CA ALA A 7 2.45 11.32 -23.28
C ALA A 7 3.93 10.89 -23.24
N LEU A 8 4.43 10.62 -22.03
CA LEU A 8 5.77 10.08 -21.82
C LEU A 8 5.85 8.76 -22.58
N ARG A 9 6.59 8.71 -23.69
CA ARG A 9 6.67 7.52 -24.53
C ARG A 9 7.66 6.56 -23.90
N LEU A 10 7.17 5.67 -23.01
CA LEU A 10 7.95 4.54 -22.52
C LEU A 10 8.39 3.69 -23.73
N PRO A 11 9.63 3.16 -23.75
CA PRO A 11 10.11 2.35 -24.86
C PRO A 11 9.20 1.14 -25.09
N LYS A 12 9.09 0.68 -26.35
CA LYS A 12 8.23 -0.46 -26.71
C LYS A 12 8.69 -1.71 -25.94
N ASN A 13 7.80 -2.20 -25.06
CA ASN A 13 7.96 -3.45 -24.30
C ASN A 13 8.05 -4.64 -25.27
N THR A 14 9.25 -5.22 -25.43
CA THR A 14 9.40 -6.59 -25.95
C THR A 14 9.86 -7.46 -24.79
N SER A 15 9.18 -8.58 -24.58
CA SER A 15 9.01 -9.29 -23.30
C SER A 15 10.26 -10.00 -22.74
N GLY A 16 11.44 -9.82 -23.32
CA GLY A 16 12.69 -10.49 -22.90
C GLY A 16 13.67 -9.60 -22.13
N ASP A 17 13.96 -8.41 -22.66
CA ASP A 17 15.04 -7.56 -22.15
C ASP A 17 14.67 -6.76 -20.89
N ASN A 18 13.38 -6.60 -20.58
CA ASN A 18 12.92 -5.69 -19.53
C ASN A 18 13.00 -6.26 -18.11
N ASN A 19 12.95 -7.58 -17.92
CA ASN A 19 13.11 -8.18 -16.59
C ASN A 19 14.54 -8.03 -16.03
N MET A 20 15.55 -7.87 -16.89
CA MET A 20 16.91 -7.48 -16.47
C MET A 20 17.02 -5.98 -16.12
N LYS A 21 16.21 -5.10 -16.75
CA LYS A 21 16.24 -3.64 -16.51
C LYS A 21 15.85 -3.23 -15.08
N VAL A 22 15.07 -4.03 -14.37
CA VAL A 22 14.45 -3.64 -13.09
C VAL A 22 15.23 -4.19 -11.87
N LYS A 23 15.86 -5.38 -12.02
CA LYS A 23 16.60 -6.04 -10.92
C LYS A 23 17.92 -5.36 -10.53
N ALA A 24 18.46 -4.47 -11.36
CA ALA A 24 19.70 -3.72 -11.10
C ALA A 24 19.50 -2.58 -10.07
N LEU A 25 18.28 -2.04 -9.95
CA LEU A 25 17.91 -1.01 -8.97
C LEU A 25 17.61 -1.66 -7.60
N ARG A 26 18.60 -2.32 -6.99
CA ARG A 26 18.47 -2.92 -5.65
C ARG A 26 18.77 -1.90 -4.56
N LEU A 27 17.85 -1.80 -3.60
CA LEU A 27 18.15 -1.29 -2.28
C LEU A 27 19.10 -2.28 -1.59
N HIS A 28 19.97 -1.78 -0.70
CA HIS A 28 20.87 -2.67 0.02
C HIS A 28 20.07 -3.65 0.88
N LYS A 29 20.36 -4.95 0.73
CA LYS A 29 19.99 -5.93 1.76
C LYS A 29 20.62 -5.46 3.07
N THR A 30 19.79 -5.27 4.07
CA THR A 30 20.27 -4.89 5.39
C THR A 30 21.02 -6.09 5.98
N ALA A 31 22.18 -5.85 6.62
CA ALA A 31 22.98 -6.94 7.19
C ALA A 31 22.20 -7.68 8.30
N MET A 32 22.30 -9.02 8.35
CA MET A 32 21.67 -9.83 9.39
C MET A 32 22.24 -9.47 10.78
N PRO A 33 21.41 -9.38 11.83
CA PRO A 33 21.91 -9.22 13.20
C PRO A 33 22.65 -10.46 13.70
N MET A 34 23.46 -10.26 14.74
CA MET A 34 24.12 -11.31 15.50
C MET A 34 23.10 -12.22 16.23
N ALA A 35 23.49 -13.47 16.49
CA ALA A 35 22.60 -14.54 16.95
C ALA A 35 21.93 -14.29 18.31
N ASP A 36 22.57 -13.53 19.19
CA ASP A 36 22.03 -13.11 20.50
C ASP A 36 20.84 -12.15 20.35
N LYS A 37 20.92 -11.20 19.41
CA LYS A 37 19.79 -10.34 19.04
C LYS A 37 18.63 -11.14 18.45
N LEU A 38 18.91 -12.21 17.71
CA LEU A 38 17.85 -13.06 17.13
C LEU A 38 16.97 -13.73 18.20
N VAL A 39 17.54 -14.06 19.38
CA VAL A 39 16.80 -14.71 20.48
C VAL A 39 15.88 -13.72 21.21
N GLU A 40 16.35 -12.51 21.50
CA GLU A 40 15.48 -11.45 22.05
C GLU A 40 14.37 -11.08 21.07
N ILE A 41 14.68 -11.02 19.79
CA ILE A 41 13.71 -10.72 18.73
C ILE A 41 12.67 -11.84 18.60
N ARG A 42 13.07 -13.11 18.71
CA ARG A 42 12.12 -14.25 18.72
C ARG A 42 11.18 -14.22 19.92
N LYS A 43 11.64 -13.78 21.10
CA LYS A 43 10.77 -13.60 22.27
C LYS A 43 9.79 -12.44 22.12
N ALA A 44 10.21 -11.35 21.48
CA ALA A 44 9.31 -10.24 21.13
C ALA A 44 8.26 -10.65 20.08
N TYR A 45 8.64 -11.56 19.19
CA TYR A 45 7.79 -12.13 18.14
C TYR A 45 6.70 -13.06 18.69
N GLU A 46 7.02 -13.95 19.64
CA GLU A 46 6.04 -14.88 20.24
C GLU A 46 4.96 -14.17 21.09
N ALA A 47 5.19 -12.91 21.48
CA ALA A 47 4.27 -12.10 22.27
C ALA A 47 3.33 -11.22 21.43
N PHE A 48 3.47 -11.22 20.10
CA PHE A 48 2.97 -10.12 19.27
C PHE A 48 2.44 -10.63 17.93
N LEU A 49 1.16 -10.96 17.88
CA LEU A 49 0.45 -11.35 16.66
C LEU A 49 -0.80 -10.48 16.59
N PHE A 50 -0.84 -9.50 15.69
CA PHE A 50 -2.03 -8.72 15.31
C PHE A 50 -1.69 -7.99 14.00
N TYR A 51 -2.45 -8.19 12.91
CA TYR A 51 -2.32 -7.38 11.68
C TYR A 51 -3.64 -7.22 10.90
N GLU A 52 -3.81 -6.10 10.19
CA GLU A 52 -4.89 -5.88 9.22
C GLU A 52 -4.46 -4.96 8.05
N THR A 53 -4.88 -5.33 6.83
CA THR A 53 -4.61 -4.69 5.53
C THR A 53 -5.69 -3.67 5.12
N ASP A 54 -5.57 -2.43 5.57
CA ASP A 54 -6.60 -1.44 5.29
C ASP A 54 -6.48 -0.83 3.87
N GLY A 55 -7.29 -1.34 2.94
CA GLY A 55 -7.77 -0.58 1.77
C GLY A 55 -6.85 -0.50 0.53
N HIS A 56 -5.71 -1.19 0.49
CA HIS A 56 -4.84 -1.22 -0.71
C HIS A 56 -5.57 -1.75 -1.95
N TYR A 57 -6.17 -2.94 -1.86
CA TYR A 57 -7.04 -3.48 -2.91
C TYR A 57 -8.07 -2.45 -3.41
N SER A 58 -8.90 -1.94 -2.50
CA SER A 58 -10.03 -1.08 -2.84
C SER A 58 -9.56 0.25 -3.42
N THR A 59 -8.48 0.83 -2.88
CA THR A 59 -7.92 2.10 -3.39
C THR A 59 -7.38 1.94 -4.81
N VAL A 60 -6.57 0.90 -5.05
CA VAL A 60 -6.04 0.59 -6.38
C VAL A 60 -7.18 0.36 -7.36
N TYR A 61 -8.21 -0.41 -6.97
CA TYR A 61 -9.32 -0.71 -7.85
C TYR A 61 -10.11 0.55 -8.23
N LEU A 62 -10.48 1.38 -7.24
CA LEU A 62 -11.21 2.62 -7.49
C LEU A 62 -10.41 3.60 -8.36
N VAL A 63 -9.11 3.77 -8.09
CA VAL A 63 -8.24 4.64 -8.90
C VAL A 63 -8.16 4.14 -10.34
N CYS A 64 -7.96 2.83 -10.56
CA CYS A 64 -7.96 2.25 -11.90
C CYS A 64 -9.27 2.51 -12.65
N LEU A 65 -10.41 2.31 -11.99
CA LEU A 65 -11.73 2.55 -12.56
C LEU A 65 -11.93 4.02 -12.94
N MET A 66 -11.58 4.96 -12.04
CA MET A 66 -11.68 6.40 -12.30
C MET A 66 -10.85 6.86 -13.51
N LEU A 67 -9.65 6.32 -13.66
CA LEU A 67 -8.77 6.61 -14.80
C LEU A 67 -9.29 6.03 -16.13
N GLY A 68 -10.35 5.22 -16.08
CA GLY A 68 -10.98 4.60 -17.24
C GLY A 68 -10.26 3.34 -17.72
N MET A 69 -9.55 2.65 -16.82
CA MET A 69 -8.98 1.33 -17.12
C MET A 69 -10.09 0.31 -17.42
N ASP A 70 -9.81 -0.66 -18.28
CA ASP A 70 -10.71 -1.81 -18.46
C ASP A 70 -10.99 -2.50 -17.12
N ARG A 71 -12.25 -2.89 -16.90
CA ARG A 71 -12.72 -3.41 -15.60
C ARG A 71 -12.04 -4.72 -15.20
N LYS A 72 -11.74 -5.60 -16.16
CA LYS A 72 -11.07 -6.88 -15.87
C LYS A 72 -9.62 -6.63 -15.52
N LEU A 73 -8.95 -5.76 -16.26
CA LEU A 73 -7.57 -5.38 -15.95
C LEU A 73 -7.46 -4.67 -14.60
N ALA A 74 -8.36 -3.73 -14.31
CA ALA A 74 -8.40 -3.02 -13.03
C ALA A 74 -8.59 -3.97 -11.84
N LEU A 75 -9.50 -4.95 -11.98
CA LEU A 75 -9.73 -5.97 -10.95
C LEU A 75 -8.51 -6.89 -10.80
N ALA A 76 -7.92 -7.35 -11.91
CA ALA A 76 -6.74 -8.22 -11.89
C ALA A 76 -5.55 -7.53 -11.22
N LEU A 77 -5.33 -6.25 -11.53
CA LEU A 77 -4.24 -5.47 -10.93
C LEU A 77 -4.47 -5.23 -9.43
N ALA A 78 -5.69 -4.85 -9.03
CA ALA A 78 -6.03 -4.69 -7.62
C ALA A 78 -5.88 -5.99 -6.83
N THR A 79 -6.34 -7.11 -7.40
CA THR A 79 -6.20 -8.44 -6.78
C THR A 79 -4.74 -8.83 -6.62
N ALA A 80 -3.91 -8.58 -7.65
CA ALA A 80 -2.47 -8.83 -7.59
C ALA A 80 -1.76 -7.91 -6.59
N THR A 81 -2.26 -6.69 -6.37
CA THR A 81 -1.76 -5.81 -5.32
C THR A 81 -2.04 -6.35 -3.93
N GLU A 82 -3.20 -6.94 -3.67
CA GLU A 82 -3.49 -7.52 -2.34
C GLU A 82 -2.79 -8.86 -2.09
N ALA A 83 -2.47 -9.60 -3.16
CA ALA A 83 -1.97 -10.97 -3.10
C ALA A 83 -0.80 -11.25 -2.15
N PRO A 84 0.13 -10.31 -1.86
CA PRO A 84 1.08 -10.48 -0.77
C PRO A 84 0.39 -10.82 0.55
N ASP A 85 -0.54 -9.99 1.01
CA ASP A 85 -1.07 -10.10 2.36
C ASP A 85 -2.36 -10.91 2.44
N THR A 86 -3.17 -10.89 1.38
CA THR A 86 -4.44 -11.61 1.35
C THR A 86 -4.65 -12.30 0.00
N THR A 87 -5.02 -13.58 0.05
CA THR A 87 -5.57 -14.29 -1.11
C THR A 87 -7.06 -13.98 -1.24
N ILE A 88 -7.44 -13.24 -2.28
CA ILE A 88 -8.84 -12.98 -2.63
C ILE A 88 -9.34 -14.10 -3.55
N HIS A 89 -10.25 -14.94 -3.04
CA HIS A 89 -10.89 -15.99 -3.85
C HIS A 89 -12.09 -15.45 -4.62
N ASP A 90 -12.88 -14.60 -3.96
CA ASP A 90 -14.03 -13.88 -4.50
C ASP A 90 -14.41 -12.72 -3.56
N ASP A 91 -15.43 -11.93 -3.91
CA ASP A 91 -15.92 -10.76 -3.14
C ASP A 91 -16.31 -11.10 -1.68
N THR A 92 -16.47 -12.38 -1.33
CA THR A 92 -16.91 -12.86 -0.01
C THR A 92 -15.86 -13.66 0.75
N LYS A 93 -14.69 -13.94 0.16
CA LYS A 93 -13.69 -14.87 0.72
C LYS A 93 -12.27 -14.31 0.62
N PHE A 94 -11.80 -13.77 1.75
CA PHE A 94 -10.50 -13.13 1.90
C PHE A 94 -9.67 -13.94 2.90
N GLU A 95 -8.59 -14.55 2.42
CA GLU A 95 -7.75 -15.46 3.20
C GLU A 95 -6.37 -14.85 3.45
N LEU A 96 -6.03 -14.59 4.71
CA LEU A 96 -4.76 -14.00 5.14
C LEU A 96 -3.58 -14.89 4.77
N ASN A 97 -2.50 -14.29 4.25
CA ASN A 97 -1.22 -14.93 3.97
C ASN A 97 -0.21 -14.75 5.12
N ASP A 98 0.89 -15.51 5.09
CA ASP A 98 1.98 -15.47 6.09
C ASP A 98 3.16 -14.55 5.68
N THR A 99 3.05 -13.83 4.56
CA THR A 99 4.14 -12.99 3.99
C THR A 99 4.72 -11.99 4.99
N TRP A 100 3.87 -11.48 5.90
CA TRP A 100 4.25 -10.54 6.96
C TRP A 100 5.03 -11.18 8.12
N GLY A 101 5.01 -12.49 8.26
CA GLY A 101 5.59 -13.19 9.40
C GLY A 101 6.88 -13.97 9.10
N HIS A 102 7.25 -14.09 7.82
CA HIS A 102 8.47 -14.79 7.42
C HIS A 102 9.73 -13.92 7.61
N LEU A 103 10.33 -14.01 8.80
CA LEU A 103 11.65 -13.43 9.10
C LEU A 103 12.67 -13.82 8.03
N PHE A 104 13.34 -12.83 7.42
CA PHE A 104 14.31 -13.00 6.33
C PHE A 104 13.75 -13.58 5.02
N GLY A 105 12.42 -13.65 4.88
CA GLY A 105 11.72 -14.00 3.64
C GLY A 105 11.63 -12.83 2.65
N PRO A 106 10.70 -12.88 1.67
CA PRO A 106 10.53 -11.82 0.67
C PRO A 106 9.97 -10.50 1.25
N GLN A 107 9.83 -10.41 2.57
CA GLN A 107 9.13 -9.33 3.24
C GLN A 107 9.73 -7.96 2.97
N GLN A 108 11.06 -7.80 2.96
CA GLN A 108 11.68 -6.51 2.61
C GLN A 108 11.70 -6.23 1.11
N ASP A 109 11.46 -7.23 0.26
CA ASP A 109 11.38 -7.08 -1.19
C ASP A 109 9.95 -6.70 -1.61
N ILE A 110 8.93 -7.22 -0.92
CA ILE A 110 7.52 -6.94 -1.18
C ILE A 110 6.99 -5.77 -0.35
N HIS A 111 7.38 -5.66 0.92
CA HIS A 111 6.95 -4.58 1.82
C HIS A 111 8.02 -3.52 1.99
N SER A 112 7.60 -2.25 2.00
CA SER A 112 8.51 -1.10 2.19
C SER A 112 8.95 -0.91 3.65
N LEU A 113 9.16 -2.00 4.39
CA LEU A 113 9.59 -2.02 5.80
C LEU A 113 11.13 -2.04 5.90
N THR A 114 11.77 -1.02 5.34
CA THR A 114 13.22 -1.01 5.12
C THR A 114 14.00 -0.26 6.20
N GLY A 115 13.32 0.58 7.00
CA GLY A 115 13.99 1.56 7.87
C GLY A 115 14.68 2.68 7.09
N GLY A 116 14.47 2.74 5.78
CA GLY A 116 14.95 3.78 4.89
C GLY A 116 14.11 5.05 4.96
N PHE A 117 14.18 5.84 3.89
CA PHE A 117 13.48 7.12 3.77
C PHE A 117 12.37 6.99 2.72
N HIS A 118 11.18 7.49 3.04
CA HIS A 118 9.97 7.36 2.22
C HIS A 118 10.20 7.72 0.74
N GLY A 119 10.72 8.92 0.46
CA GLY A 119 10.84 9.43 -0.91
C GLY A 119 11.81 8.64 -1.79
N ILE A 120 12.77 7.93 -1.19
CA ILE A 120 13.67 7.02 -1.89
C ILE A 120 12.93 5.75 -2.29
N GLU A 121 12.24 5.13 -1.33
CA GLU A 121 11.48 3.90 -1.54
C GLU A 121 10.35 4.13 -2.53
N GLU A 122 9.65 5.26 -2.40
CA GLU A 122 8.60 5.73 -3.32
C GLU A 122 9.15 5.86 -4.74
N PHE A 123 10.25 6.60 -4.91
CA PHE A 123 10.88 6.83 -6.21
C PHE A 123 11.31 5.52 -6.89
N PHE A 124 12.05 4.66 -6.19
CA PHE A 124 12.53 3.41 -6.78
C PHE A 124 11.36 2.49 -7.15
N THR A 125 10.36 2.37 -6.28
CA THR A 125 9.19 1.52 -6.53
C THR A 125 8.40 2.04 -7.74
N ALA A 126 8.19 3.36 -7.85
CA ALA A 126 7.54 3.97 -9.00
C ALA A 126 8.30 3.70 -10.31
N VAL A 127 9.63 3.85 -10.31
CA VAL A 127 10.47 3.55 -11.49
C VAL A 127 10.33 2.07 -11.87
N LYS A 128 10.44 1.15 -10.92
CA LYS A 128 10.28 -0.30 -11.18
C LYS A 128 8.92 -0.62 -11.79
N PHE A 129 7.85 -0.04 -11.23
CA PHE A 129 6.49 -0.21 -11.75
C PHE A 129 6.38 0.25 -13.21
N LEU A 130 6.87 1.46 -13.54
CA LEU A 130 6.81 2.00 -14.89
C LEU A 130 7.52 1.12 -15.93
N TYR A 131 8.64 0.50 -15.57
CA TYR A 131 9.46 -0.33 -16.46
C TYR A 131 9.08 -1.81 -16.52
N THR A 132 8.30 -2.31 -15.56
CA THR A 132 7.83 -3.70 -15.54
C THR A 132 6.90 -3.97 -16.73
N PRO A 133 6.97 -5.11 -17.45
CA PRO A 133 6.07 -5.42 -18.56
C PRO A 133 4.58 -5.34 -18.17
N ASN A 134 3.72 -4.89 -19.10
CA ASN A 134 2.28 -4.74 -18.79
C ASN A 134 1.59 -6.10 -18.59
N GLU A 135 2.19 -7.15 -19.14
CA GLU A 135 1.73 -8.52 -19.08
C GLU A 135 2.08 -9.19 -17.75
N ASP A 136 3.06 -8.66 -17.00
CA ASP A 136 3.49 -9.18 -15.70
C ASP A 136 2.63 -8.59 -14.57
N ILE A 137 1.35 -8.96 -14.56
CA ILE A 137 0.36 -8.45 -13.59
C ILE A 137 0.77 -8.78 -12.15
N LYS A 138 1.46 -9.90 -11.92
CA LYS A 138 1.91 -10.31 -10.60
C LYS A 138 2.97 -9.32 -10.06
N GLU A 139 4.04 -9.09 -10.81
CA GLU A 139 5.09 -8.14 -10.41
C GLU A 139 4.53 -6.71 -10.30
N LEU A 140 3.66 -6.30 -11.23
CA LEU A 140 2.99 -5.00 -11.15
C LEU A 140 2.14 -4.86 -9.89
N GLY A 141 1.43 -5.91 -9.51
CA GLY A 141 0.66 -5.99 -8.27
C GLY A 141 1.54 -5.83 -7.04
N GLU A 142 2.60 -6.64 -6.93
CA GLU A 142 3.58 -6.57 -5.83
C GLU A 142 4.26 -5.20 -5.72
N LEU A 143 4.56 -4.55 -6.86
CA LEU A 143 5.13 -3.21 -6.87
C LEU A 143 4.13 -2.13 -6.44
N LEU A 144 2.84 -2.28 -6.76
CA LEU A 144 1.79 -1.39 -6.25
C LEU A 144 1.53 -1.59 -4.76
N HIS A 145 1.63 -2.84 -4.28
CA HIS A 145 1.59 -3.17 -2.85
C HIS A 145 2.71 -2.43 -2.13
N ARG A 146 3.94 -2.69 -2.57
CA ARG A 146 5.15 -2.01 -2.08
C ARG A 146 5.00 -0.49 -2.12
N PHE A 147 4.40 0.05 -3.18
CA PHE A 147 4.19 1.49 -3.34
C PHE A 147 3.23 2.04 -2.28
N GLY A 148 2.10 1.37 -2.02
CA GLY A 148 1.19 1.72 -0.92
C GLY A 148 1.90 1.66 0.44
N ASP A 149 2.70 0.61 0.65
CA ASP A 149 3.54 0.44 1.83
C ASP A 149 4.53 1.58 2.05
N THR A 150 4.97 2.30 0.99
CA THR A 150 5.83 3.49 1.19
C THR A 150 5.13 4.56 2.00
N TYR A 151 3.81 4.68 1.86
CA TYR A 151 2.99 5.63 2.59
C TYR A 151 2.55 5.09 3.92
N ALA A 152 2.01 3.87 3.91
CA ALA A 152 1.53 3.22 5.11
C ALA A 152 2.67 3.14 6.11
N HIS A 153 3.78 2.49 5.76
CA HIS A 153 4.90 2.24 6.68
C HIS A 153 5.84 3.44 6.91
N THR A 154 5.40 4.66 6.65
CA THR A 154 6.10 5.84 7.15
C THR A 154 5.85 6.02 8.65
N LYS A 155 6.90 6.30 9.45
CA LYS A 155 6.76 6.47 10.91
C LYS A 155 5.89 7.67 11.27
N ILE A 156 4.92 7.46 12.17
CA ILE A 156 4.00 8.52 12.58
C ILE A 156 4.68 9.65 13.35
N ASN A 157 5.74 9.33 14.10
CA ASN A 157 6.52 10.29 14.89
C ASN A 157 7.54 11.10 14.06
N ASN A 158 7.57 10.93 12.73
CA ASN A 158 8.31 11.85 11.87
C ASN A 158 7.79 13.30 12.00
N LEU A 159 6.50 13.49 12.33
CA LEU A 159 5.90 14.78 12.67
C LEU A 159 5.37 14.74 14.10
N LYS A 160 6.31 14.78 15.05
CA LYS A 160 6.00 14.84 16.47
C LYS A 160 5.54 16.24 16.86
N PRO A 161 4.40 16.40 17.54
CA PRO A 161 4.01 17.70 18.13
C PRO A 161 5.06 18.22 19.12
N ASP A 162 5.35 19.52 19.06
CA ASP A 162 6.45 20.16 19.82
C ASP A 162 6.32 20.03 21.35
N ASP A 163 5.10 19.90 21.86
CA ASP A 163 4.82 19.77 23.29
C ASP A 163 4.97 18.33 23.81
N ILE A 164 5.10 17.36 22.92
CA ILE A 164 5.34 15.95 23.26
C ILE A 164 6.85 15.71 23.29
N LYS A 165 7.41 15.56 24.49
CA LYS A 165 8.87 15.45 24.69
C LYS A 165 9.44 14.04 24.66
N MET A 166 8.60 13.02 24.83
CA MET A 166 8.99 11.60 24.87
C MET A 166 8.21 10.82 23.84
N ASP A 167 8.75 9.70 23.38
CA ASP A 167 8.07 8.85 22.41
C ASP A 167 6.92 8.15 23.13
N ILE A 168 5.72 8.26 22.57
CA ILE A 168 4.48 7.73 23.13
C ILE A 168 3.99 6.64 22.18
N ASP A 169 3.57 5.50 22.73
CA ASP A 169 2.82 4.49 22.00
C ASP A 169 1.39 5.02 21.77
N LEU A 170 1.02 5.22 20.50
CA LEU A 170 -0.28 5.80 20.16
C LEU A 170 -1.46 4.89 20.51
N LYS A 171 -1.24 3.60 20.81
CA LYS A 171 -2.32 2.69 21.22
C LYS A 171 -2.86 3.06 22.60
N ASP A 172 -1.97 3.59 23.45
CA ASP A 172 -2.24 3.97 24.83
C ASP A 172 -2.47 5.49 24.98
N ALA A 173 -2.36 6.23 23.87
CA ALA A 173 -2.54 7.68 23.83
C ALA A 173 -4.01 8.07 23.96
N ASP A 174 -4.28 9.15 24.70
CA ASP A 174 -5.61 9.74 24.77
C ASP A 174 -6.02 10.41 23.43
N ASP A 175 -7.32 10.64 23.25
CA ASP A 175 -7.87 11.27 22.04
C ASP A 175 -7.26 12.65 21.76
N ALA A 176 -6.91 13.40 22.81
CA ALA A 176 -6.28 14.70 22.67
C ALA A 176 -4.89 14.61 22.05
N THR A 177 -4.11 13.60 22.46
CA THR A 177 -2.78 13.29 21.94
C THR A 177 -2.87 12.80 20.51
N ILE A 178 -3.79 11.86 20.22
CA ILE A 178 -4.04 11.37 18.85
C ILE A 178 -4.38 12.55 17.93
N LYS A 179 -5.26 13.45 18.36
CA LYS A 179 -5.63 14.64 17.58
C LYS A 179 -4.42 15.52 17.26
N LYS A 180 -3.49 15.73 18.20
CA LYS A 180 -2.27 16.52 17.95
C LYS A 180 -1.39 15.88 16.87
N TYR A 181 -1.24 14.56 16.87
CA TYR A 181 -0.54 13.86 15.79
C TYR A 181 -1.26 14.04 14.45
N ILE A 182 -2.59 13.92 14.40
CA ILE A 182 -3.37 14.17 13.18
C ILE A 182 -3.11 15.59 12.66
N GLU A 183 -3.16 16.60 13.52
CA GLU A 183 -2.89 18.00 13.14
C GLU A 183 -1.46 18.18 12.61
N ALA A 184 -0.47 17.53 13.22
CA ALA A 184 0.92 17.58 12.75
C ALA A 184 1.02 17.03 11.31
N TRP A 185 0.29 15.97 10.98
CA TRP A 185 0.25 15.42 9.61
C TRP A 185 -0.50 16.29 8.60
N LYS A 186 -1.32 17.27 9.02
CA LYS A 186 -1.95 18.23 8.10
C LYS A 186 -0.97 19.27 7.54
N VAL A 187 0.18 19.49 8.20
CA VAL A 187 1.18 20.46 7.76
C VAL A 187 2.08 19.93 6.66
N VAL A 188 1.94 18.64 6.29
CA VAL A 188 2.57 18.09 5.10
C VAL A 188 2.05 18.87 3.90
N GLY A 189 2.87 19.81 3.42
CA GLY A 189 2.59 20.59 2.24
C GLY A 189 2.47 19.71 0.99
N PRO A 190 2.26 20.29 -0.20
CA PRO A 190 2.45 19.53 -1.42
C PRO A 190 3.92 19.12 -1.47
N GLU A 191 4.23 17.89 -1.04
CA GLU A 191 5.50 17.28 -1.37
C GLU A 191 5.71 17.42 -2.88
N GLN A 192 6.96 17.57 -3.31
CA GLN A 192 7.26 17.63 -4.73
C GLN A 192 6.52 16.49 -5.44
N ASN A 193 5.57 16.84 -6.31
CA ASN A 193 4.76 15.88 -7.06
C ASN A 193 5.66 14.74 -7.58
N LEU A 194 5.29 13.48 -7.34
CA LEU A 194 6.08 12.32 -7.75
C LEU A 194 6.50 12.40 -9.22
N LYS A 195 5.65 12.96 -10.09
CA LYS A 195 5.95 13.28 -11.49
C LYS A 195 7.23 14.11 -11.63
N SER A 196 7.37 15.18 -10.86
CA SER A 196 8.53 16.07 -10.90
C SER A 196 9.81 15.37 -10.42
N LYS A 197 9.68 14.44 -9.47
CA LYS A 197 10.78 13.58 -9.02
C LYS A 197 11.15 12.54 -10.07
N VAL A 198 10.17 11.89 -10.73
CA VAL A 198 10.37 10.69 -11.57
C VAL A 198 10.59 10.98 -13.05
N GLU A 199 9.87 11.94 -13.65
CA GLU A 199 9.95 12.19 -15.10
C GLU A 199 11.37 12.50 -15.64
N PRO A 200 12.21 13.30 -14.94
CA PRO A 200 13.59 13.53 -15.40
C PRO A 200 14.38 12.22 -15.50
N TRP A 201 14.19 11.31 -14.54
CA TRP A 201 14.86 10.03 -14.52
C TRP A 201 14.33 9.06 -15.55
N VAL A 202 13.03 9.04 -15.80
CA VAL A 202 12.48 8.19 -16.87
C VAL A 202 13.03 8.61 -18.23
N LYS A 203 13.11 9.93 -18.50
CA LYS A 203 13.74 10.46 -19.72
C LYS A 203 15.22 10.09 -19.79
N PHE A 204 15.93 10.23 -18.68
CA PHE A 204 17.34 9.86 -18.55
C PHE A 204 17.57 8.38 -18.86
N PHE A 205 16.86 7.49 -18.16
CA PHE A 205 16.98 6.04 -18.33
C PHE A 205 16.59 5.61 -19.74
N THR A 206 15.51 6.16 -20.29
CA THR A 206 15.10 5.87 -21.67
C THR A 206 16.22 6.22 -22.65
N TYR A 207 16.78 7.43 -22.55
CA TYR A 207 17.88 7.85 -23.42
C TYR A 207 19.10 6.93 -23.33
N TYR A 208 19.55 6.60 -22.12
CA TYR A 208 20.78 5.83 -21.93
C TYR A 208 20.61 4.34 -22.19
N MET A 209 19.45 3.76 -21.89
CA MET A 209 19.15 2.38 -22.25
C MET A 209 18.93 2.21 -23.75
N ASP A 210 18.33 3.19 -24.44
CA ASP A 210 18.23 3.17 -25.91
C ASP A 210 19.62 3.24 -26.57
N LYS A 211 20.56 3.96 -25.94
CA LYS A 211 21.91 4.17 -26.47
C LYS A 211 22.88 3.02 -26.18
N TYR A 212 22.79 2.43 -24.99
CA TYR A 212 23.81 1.50 -24.48
C TYR A 212 23.26 0.12 -24.08
N GLY A 213 21.96 -0.12 -24.28
CA GLY A 213 21.33 -1.35 -23.81
C GLY A 213 21.03 -1.34 -22.30
N VAL A 214 20.47 -2.45 -21.83
CA VAL A 214 20.10 -2.66 -20.42
C VAL A 214 21.31 -2.68 -19.51
N GLU A 215 22.43 -3.14 -20.04
CA GLU A 215 23.68 -3.30 -19.31
C GLU A 215 24.18 -1.97 -18.76
N PHE A 216 23.73 -0.82 -19.28
CA PHE A 216 24.02 0.49 -18.70
C PHE A 216 23.71 0.57 -17.20
N LEU A 217 22.62 -0.06 -16.73
CA LEU A 217 22.21 0.00 -15.33
C LEU A 217 23.17 -0.73 -14.38
N GLU A 218 23.99 -1.65 -14.90
CA GLU A 218 24.96 -2.43 -14.12
C GLU A 218 26.41 -2.07 -14.48
N ASN A 219 26.62 -1.35 -15.59
CA ASN A 219 27.94 -0.94 -16.05
C ASN A 219 28.44 0.31 -15.29
N GLU A 220 28.96 0.09 -14.08
CA GLU A 220 29.50 1.16 -13.23
C GLU A 220 30.57 2.01 -13.93
N SER A 221 31.40 1.42 -14.80
CA SER A 221 32.43 2.16 -15.52
C SER A 221 31.82 3.19 -16.47
N LYS A 222 30.80 2.78 -17.25
CA LYS A 222 30.05 3.68 -18.13
C LYS A 222 29.23 4.71 -17.34
N GLN A 223 28.66 4.32 -16.20
CA GLN A 223 28.00 5.26 -15.29
C GLN A 223 28.96 6.33 -14.80
N LYS A 224 30.14 5.96 -14.31
CA LYS A 224 31.17 6.89 -13.85
C LYS A 224 31.67 7.83 -14.94
N GLU A 225 31.73 7.37 -16.19
CA GLU A 225 32.02 8.24 -17.35
C GLU A 225 30.93 9.32 -17.52
N ILE A 226 29.66 8.93 -17.46
CA ILE A 226 28.50 9.82 -17.67
C ILE A 226 28.29 10.78 -16.49
N PHE A 227 28.51 10.30 -15.27
CA PHE A 227 28.26 10.98 -14.01
C PHE A 227 29.53 11.55 -13.37
N LYS A 228 30.57 11.79 -14.18
CA LYS A 228 31.80 12.49 -13.76
C LYS A 228 32.45 11.90 -12.50
N GLY A 229 32.53 10.57 -12.43
CA GLY A 229 33.19 9.81 -11.38
C GLY A 229 32.25 9.11 -10.41
N GLU A 230 30.95 9.38 -10.46
CA GLU A 230 29.95 8.75 -9.59
C GLU A 230 29.17 7.65 -10.32
N THR A 231 28.67 6.65 -9.59
CA THR A 231 27.71 5.68 -10.11
C THR A 231 26.31 6.28 -10.13
N LEU A 232 25.40 5.67 -10.90
CA LEU A 232 23.97 6.02 -10.88
C LEU A 232 23.42 6.00 -9.45
N LYS A 233 23.82 4.99 -8.69
CA LYS A 233 23.43 4.80 -7.30
C LYS A 233 23.93 5.92 -6.40
N GLU A 234 25.18 6.37 -6.58
CA GLU A 234 25.75 7.48 -5.82
C GLU A 234 25.06 8.80 -6.15
N ILE A 235 24.75 9.06 -7.41
CA ILE A 235 24.01 10.27 -7.83
C ILE A 235 22.59 10.26 -7.27
N LEU A 236 21.86 9.15 -7.41
CA LEU A 236 20.51 9.01 -6.85
C LEU A 236 20.55 9.17 -5.34
N ARG A 237 21.58 8.63 -4.67
CA ARG A 237 21.83 8.85 -3.26
C ARG A 237 22.14 10.32 -2.96
N ALA A 238 22.95 11.04 -3.72
CA ALA A 238 23.25 12.44 -3.45
C ALA A 238 22.00 13.34 -3.62
N ILE A 239 21.14 13.02 -4.59
CA ILE A 239 19.93 13.79 -4.92
C ILE A 239 18.80 13.49 -3.93
N TYR A 240 18.62 12.22 -3.55
CA TYR A 240 17.51 11.77 -2.70
C TYR A 240 17.91 11.44 -1.25
N LEU A 241 19.21 11.47 -0.93
CA LEU A 241 19.75 11.53 0.44
C LEU A 241 20.58 12.82 0.66
N PRO A 242 20.05 14.05 0.47
CA PRO A 242 20.78 15.25 0.84
C PRO A 242 21.06 15.28 2.34
N LYS A 243 22.14 15.98 2.75
CA LYS A 243 22.32 16.36 4.16
C LYS A 243 21.22 17.33 4.56
N GLY A 244 20.29 16.86 5.41
CA GLY A 244 19.16 17.66 5.91
C GLY A 244 17.82 17.15 5.40
N THR A 245 17.33 16.08 6.04
CA THR A 245 15.93 15.81 6.43
C THR A 245 14.79 16.00 5.43
N SER A 246 14.96 15.81 4.12
CA SER A 246 13.79 15.44 3.34
C SER A 246 13.58 13.93 3.47
N ASP A 247 12.37 13.55 3.90
CA ASP A 247 11.74 12.24 3.69
C ASP A 247 11.78 11.30 4.90
N PHE A 248 10.93 11.61 5.88
CA PHE A 248 10.10 10.63 6.58
C PHE A 248 10.68 9.20 6.71
N VAL A 249 11.22 8.88 7.88
CA VAL A 249 11.79 7.56 8.18
C VAL A 249 10.69 6.49 8.11
N MET A 250 10.97 5.38 7.45
CA MET A 250 10.08 4.23 7.35
C MET A 250 10.22 3.29 8.55
N TYR A 251 9.18 2.52 8.86
CA TYR A 251 9.26 1.42 9.82
C TYR A 251 10.16 0.29 9.30
N GLY A 252 10.55 -0.58 10.23
CA GLY A 252 11.42 -1.71 9.97
C GLY A 252 12.90 -1.36 10.05
N ARG A 253 13.73 -2.38 10.27
CA ARG A 253 15.20 -2.32 10.17
C ARG A 253 15.75 -3.74 10.14
N ASN A 254 16.80 -4.00 9.37
CA ASN A 254 17.58 -5.26 9.43
C ASN A 254 16.80 -6.54 9.10
N GLY A 255 15.77 -6.50 8.24
CA GLY A 255 14.92 -7.66 7.97
C GLY A 255 13.75 -7.84 8.94
N PHE A 256 13.63 -6.96 9.93
CA PHE A 256 12.56 -6.99 10.93
C PHE A 256 11.58 -5.87 10.68
N THR A 257 10.31 -6.23 10.67
CA THR A 257 9.18 -5.39 10.30
C THR A 257 8.22 -5.17 11.48
N LEU A 258 8.45 -5.88 12.58
CA LEU A 258 7.69 -5.85 13.85
C LEU A 258 7.61 -4.47 14.50
N GLN A 259 8.47 -3.51 14.14
CA GLN A 259 8.39 -2.14 14.67
C GLN A 259 7.06 -1.47 14.33
N HIS A 260 6.54 -1.66 13.11
CA HIS A 260 5.24 -1.10 12.68
C HIS A 260 4.10 -1.58 13.58
N ALA A 261 4.20 -2.81 14.08
CA ALA A 261 3.14 -3.43 14.83
C ALA A 261 3.30 -3.21 16.35
N THR A 262 4.53 -3.25 16.86
CA THR A 262 4.85 -3.08 18.31
C THR A 262 4.79 -1.65 18.83
N THR A 263 5.05 -0.62 18.00
CA THR A 263 5.07 0.79 18.45
C THR A 263 3.77 1.53 18.15
N ASP A 264 2.96 1.01 17.22
CA ASP A 264 1.84 1.74 16.65
C ASP A 264 0.66 0.84 16.24
N ASP A 265 0.47 -0.39 16.73
CA ASP A 265 -0.80 -1.15 16.57
C ASP A 265 -1.41 -1.16 15.14
N GLY A 266 -0.58 -1.27 14.09
CA GLY A 266 -1.08 -1.19 12.71
C GLY A 266 -1.65 0.17 12.30
N TYR A 267 -1.54 1.23 13.11
CA TYR A 267 -1.84 2.63 12.78
C TYR A 267 -1.27 3.16 11.45
N PRO A 268 -0.19 2.60 10.88
CA PRO A 268 0.26 3.05 9.57
C PRO A 268 -0.71 2.69 8.43
N ASP A 269 -1.63 1.77 8.66
CA ASP A 269 -2.75 1.42 7.77
C ASP A 269 -4.03 2.22 8.11
N LYS A 270 -4.04 2.97 9.23
CA LYS A 270 -5.18 3.77 9.69
C LYS A 270 -5.19 5.16 9.04
N ILE A 271 -5.74 5.22 7.83
CA ILE A 271 -5.83 6.44 6.99
C ILE A 271 -6.37 7.67 7.73
N TYR A 272 -7.31 7.49 8.66
CA TYR A 272 -7.89 8.59 9.43
C TYR A 272 -6.85 9.36 10.28
N LEU A 273 -5.70 8.76 10.59
CA LEU A 273 -4.60 9.44 11.30
C LEU A 273 -3.78 10.37 10.41
N ARG A 274 -3.70 10.06 9.11
CA ARG A 274 -2.88 10.79 8.14
C ARG A 274 -3.67 11.04 6.85
N PRO A 275 -4.84 11.69 6.92
CA PRO A 275 -5.74 11.81 5.78
C PRO A 275 -5.08 12.54 4.60
N GLN A 276 -4.28 13.57 4.88
CA GLN A 276 -3.54 14.30 3.85
C GLN A 276 -2.44 13.44 3.21
N TRP A 277 -1.81 12.55 3.97
CA TRP A 277 -0.79 11.62 3.48
C TRP A 277 -1.40 10.60 2.51
N TYR A 278 -2.55 10.03 2.87
CA TYR A 278 -3.32 9.18 1.97
C TYR A 278 -3.79 9.92 0.71
N PHE A 279 -4.16 11.20 0.82
CA PHE A 279 -4.51 12.00 -0.35
C PHE A 279 -3.34 12.15 -1.33
N ILE A 280 -2.12 12.34 -0.83
CA ILE A 280 -0.88 12.38 -1.63
C ILE A 280 -0.64 11.01 -2.29
N TYR A 281 -0.79 9.92 -1.52
CA TYR A 281 -0.73 8.55 -2.05
C TYR A 281 -1.67 8.36 -3.24
N VAL A 282 -2.94 8.74 -3.13
CA VAL A 282 -3.92 8.60 -4.21
C VAL A 282 -3.50 9.37 -5.47
N GLN A 283 -2.99 10.59 -5.31
CA GLN A 283 -2.49 11.40 -6.43
C GLN A 283 -1.31 10.73 -7.14
N ASN A 284 -0.34 10.26 -6.36
CA ASN A 284 0.88 9.67 -6.87
C ASN A 284 0.62 8.27 -7.47
N LEU A 285 -0.23 7.46 -6.84
CA LEU A 285 -0.76 6.19 -7.36
C LEU A 285 -1.46 6.39 -8.71
N ALA A 286 -2.39 7.34 -8.78
CA ALA A 286 -3.11 7.63 -10.01
C ALA A 286 -2.17 8.11 -11.12
N TRP A 287 -1.14 8.89 -10.78
CA TRP A 287 -0.14 9.34 -11.74
C TRP A 287 0.69 8.17 -12.30
N ILE A 288 1.19 7.26 -11.46
CA ILE A 288 1.99 6.12 -11.94
C ILE A 288 1.14 5.17 -12.80
N ILE A 289 -0.10 4.88 -12.41
CA ILE A 289 -1.02 4.02 -13.16
C ILE A 289 -1.37 4.67 -14.50
N ALA A 290 -1.74 5.96 -14.48
CA ALA A 290 -2.08 6.67 -15.71
C ALA A 290 -0.91 6.73 -16.69
N THR A 291 0.30 6.93 -16.18
CA THR A 291 1.53 6.93 -16.99
C THR A 291 1.81 5.55 -17.58
N LYS A 292 1.74 4.49 -16.75
CA LYS A 292 2.02 3.11 -17.15
C LYS A 292 1.11 2.62 -18.28
N PHE A 293 -0.19 2.86 -18.12
CA PHE A 293 -1.22 2.35 -19.03
C PHE A 293 -1.70 3.39 -20.04
N SER A 294 -1.03 4.54 -20.12
CA SER A 294 -1.41 5.66 -21.00
C SER A 294 -2.87 6.10 -20.82
N LEU A 295 -3.33 6.14 -19.58
CA LEU A 295 -4.68 6.58 -19.22
C LEU A 295 -4.72 8.10 -18.99
N ASP A 296 -5.93 8.64 -18.94
CA ASP A 296 -6.17 10.07 -18.74
C ASP A 296 -6.23 10.41 -17.25
N TYR A 297 -5.12 10.92 -16.71
CA TYR A 297 -5.01 11.38 -15.32
C TYR A 297 -6.08 12.42 -14.95
N SER A 298 -6.58 13.21 -15.91
CA SER A 298 -7.59 14.24 -15.63
C SER A 298 -8.96 13.68 -15.25
N LYS A 299 -9.19 12.37 -15.45
CA LYS A 299 -10.41 11.67 -15.02
C LYS A 299 -10.42 11.32 -13.54
N LEU A 300 -9.29 11.42 -12.84
CA LEU A 300 -9.23 11.21 -11.40
C LEU A 300 -10.10 12.23 -10.67
N ASN A 301 -11.11 11.75 -9.95
CA ASN A 301 -11.99 12.62 -9.17
C ASN A 301 -11.45 12.79 -7.75
N LEU A 302 -10.52 13.73 -7.58
CA LEU A 302 -9.96 14.08 -6.26
C LEU A 302 -11.02 14.62 -5.28
N SER A 303 -12.12 15.20 -5.77
CA SER A 303 -13.20 15.66 -4.89
C SER A 303 -13.88 14.48 -4.17
N LEU A 304 -13.97 13.30 -4.80
CA LEU A 304 -14.53 12.13 -4.16
C LEU A 304 -13.65 11.68 -2.98
N PHE A 305 -12.34 11.62 -3.18
CA PHE A 305 -11.40 11.28 -2.11
C PHE A 305 -11.42 12.30 -0.97
N ASN A 306 -11.52 13.60 -1.27
CA ASN A 306 -11.71 14.62 -0.24
C ASN A 306 -13.00 14.40 0.58
N ASN A 307 -14.10 14.01 -0.07
CA ASN A 307 -15.35 13.72 0.64
C ASN A 307 -15.21 12.51 1.57
N MET A 308 -14.56 11.44 1.10
CA MET A 308 -14.27 10.26 1.94
C MET A 308 -13.38 10.64 3.14
N LEU A 309 -12.32 11.43 2.92
CA LEU A 309 -11.42 11.88 3.99
C LEU A 309 -12.11 12.79 5.01
N ASN A 310 -12.95 13.71 4.55
CA ASN A 310 -13.75 14.57 5.43
C ASN A 310 -14.71 13.73 6.31
N PHE A 311 -15.28 12.67 5.76
CA PHE A 311 -16.09 11.73 6.53
C PHE A 311 -15.26 11.03 7.62
N LEU A 312 -14.06 10.51 7.29
CA LEU A 312 -13.19 9.88 8.29
C LEU A 312 -12.84 10.86 9.43
N GLN A 313 -12.52 12.10 9.09
CA GLN A 313 -12.20 13.13 10.09
C GLN A 313 -13.36 13.42 11.03
N LYS A 314 -14.60 13.47 10.51
CA LYS A 314 -15.83 13.64 11.30
C LYS A 314 -16.08 12.47 12.25
N HIS A 315 -15.53 11.29 11.95
CA HIS A 315 -15.74 10.05 12.69
C HIS A 315 -14.45 9.48 13.30
N GLN A 316 -13.42 10.31 13.51
CA GLN A 316 -12.11 9.88 14.01
C GLN A 316 -12.17 9.17 15.37
N ASP A 317 -13.17 9.47 16.20
CA ASP A 317 -13.46 8.84 17.49
C ASP A 317 -13.75 7.33 17.35
N LYS A 318 -14.23 6.91 16.16
CA LYS A 318 -14.52 5.52 15.83
C LYS A 318 -13.34 4.79 15.19
N LYS A 319 -12.18 5.45 15.04
CA LYS A 319 -10.98 4.92 14.37
C LYS A 319 -11.31 4.25 13.01
N PRO A 320 -11.92 4.99 12.07
CA PRO A 320 -12.62 4.41 10.93
C PRO A 320 -11.69 3.81 9.86
N SER A 321 -12.03 2.62 9.35
CA SER A 321 -11.46 2.03 8.13
C SER A 321 -12.09 2.64 6.87
N MET A 322 -11.32 2.72 5.78
CA MET A 322 -11.81 3.15 4.46
C MET A 322 -12.41 2.04 3.61
N LYS A 323 -12.20 0.76 3.94
CA LYS A 323 -12.50 -0.36 3.04
C LYS A 323 -13.94 -0.33 2.53
N GLY A 324 -14.92 -0.34 3.43
CA GLY A 324 -16.34 -0.36 3.05
C GLY A 324 -16.85 0.94 2.43
N ILE A 325 -16.21 2.08 2.74
CA ILE A 325 -16.47 3.37 2.11
C ILE A 325 -16.05 3.33 0.64
N ILE A 326 -14.84 2.84 0.35
CA ILE A 326 -14.32 2.72 -1.02
C ILE A 326 -15.11 1.64 -1.79
N ASP A 327 -15.43 0.51 -1.17
CA ASP A 327 -16.19 -0.58 -1.80
C ASP A 327 -17.60 -0.13 -2.22
N PHE A 328 -18.22 0.77 -1.45
CA PHE A 328 -19.46 1.45 -1.85
C PHE A 328 -19.26 2.35 -3.08
N GLU A 329 -18.21 3.17 -3.11
CA GLU A 329 -17.92 4.05 -4.26
C GLU A 329 -17.55 3.25 -5.53
N ILE A 330 -16.80 2.15 -5.39
CA ILE A 330 -16.56 1.18 -6.47
C ILE A 330 -17.88 0.66 -7.01
N SER A 331 -18.80 0.26 -6.13
CA SER A 331 -20.10 -0.27 -6.53
C SER A 331 -20.93 0.76 -7.29
N ARG A 332 -20.95 2.02 -6.84
CA ARG A 332 -21.57 3.12 -7.60
C ARG A 332 -20.93 3.30 -8.96
N PHE A 333 -19.60 3.28 -9.05
CA PHE A 333 -18.87 3.42 -10.32
C PHE A 333 -19.17 2.28 -11.30
N LEU A 334 -19.42 1.08 -10.78
CA LEU A 334 -19.80 -0.09 -11.57
C LEU A 334 -21.30 -0.20 -11.84
N ASN A 335 -22.12 0.74 -11.36
CA ASN A 335 -23.59 0.68 -11.37
C ASN A 335 -24.15 -0.58 -10.68
N LYS A 336 -23.46 -1.06 -9.64
CA LYS A 336 -23.92 -2.13 -8.76
C LYS A 336 -24.64 -1.53 -7.55
N ARG A 337 -25.65 -2.24 -7.07
CA ARG A 337 -26.43 -1.92 -5.86
C ARG A 337 -26.07 -2.80 -4.67
N VAL A 338 -24.96 -3.53 -4.79
CA VAL A 338 -24.53 -4.50 -3.80
C VAL A 338 -23.01 -4.53 -3.72
N PHE A 339 -22.49 -4.64 -2.50
CA PHE A 339 -21.11 -4.99 -2.20
C PHE A 339 -21.04 -5.87 -0.96
N TYR A 340 -19.84 -6.40 -0.71
CA TYR A 340 -19.59 -7.34 0.37
C TYR A 340 -18.45 -6.84 1.25
N VAL A 341 -18.61 -7.05 2.56
CA VAL A 341 -17.56 -6.87 3.57
C VAL A 341 -17.21 -8.27 4.09
N PRO A 342 -16.12 -8.89 3.61
CA PRO A 342 -15.72 -10.22 4.03
C PRO A 342 -15.18 -10.21 5.47
N VAL A 343 -15.44 -11.27 6.22
CA VAL A 343 -14.71 -11.58 7.45
C VAL A 343 -13.49 -12.39 7.07
N PHE A 344 -12.31 -11.88 7.43
CA PHE A 344 -11.04 -12.50 7.06
C PHE A 344 -10.87 -13.83 7.81
N TYR A 345 -10.19 -14.77 7.17
CA TYR A 345 -9.85 -16.07 7.74
C TYR A 345 -8.44 -16.47 7.31
N ALA A 346 -7.91 -17.53 7.92
CA ALA A 346 -6.65 -18.13 7.51
C ALA A 346 -6.77 -19.65 7.50
N SER A 347 -6.08 -20.29 6.56
CA SER A 347 -5.97 -21.75 6.50
C SER A 347 -4.90 -22.27 7.46
N GLY A 348 -5.12 -23.45 8.06
CA GLY A 348 -4.23 -24.03 9.08
C GLY A 348 -2.79 -24.29 8.63
N ASP A 349 -2.53 -24.37 7.32
CA ASP A 349 -1.18 -24.50 6.74
C ASP A 349 -0.43 -23.16 6.66
N ARG A 350 -1.12 -22.03 6.86
CA ARG A 350 -0.57 -20.69 7.04
C ARG A 350 -0.47 -20.41 8.54
N ILE A 351 0.60 -20.90 9.15
CA ILE A 351 0.74 -20.99 10.61
C ILE A 351 0.63 -19.60 11.25
N LEU A 352 1.21 -18.56 10.65
CA LEU A 352 1.27 -17.23 11.27
C LEU A 352 -0.06 -16.49 11.15
N ALA A 353 -0.68 -16.54 9.97
CA ALA A 353 -2.01 -16.06 9.69
C ALA A 353 -3.09 -16.82 10.47
N SER A 354 -2.91 -18.13 10.69
CA SER A 354 -3.82 -18.92 11.53
C SER A 354 -3.81 -18.48 12.97
N VAL A 355 -2.63 -18.17 13.50
CA VAL A 355 -2.51 -17.67 14.86
C VAL A 355 -3.14 -16.26 14.95
N ASP A 356 -2.87 -15.39 13.98
CA ASP A 356 -3.50 -14.06 13.91
C ASP A 356 -5.04 -14.14 13.80
N ALA A 357 -5.57 -15.01 12.94
CA ALA A 357 -7.00 -15.27 12.85
C ALA A 357 -7.64 -15.86 14.12
N SER A 358 -6.84 -16.45 15.02
CA SER A 358 -7.33 -16.99 16.29
C SER A 358 -7.44 -15.98 17.42
N ILE A 359 -6.73 -14.85 17.30
CA ILE A 359 -6.63 -13.81 18.35
C ILE A 359 -7.27 -12.49 17.90
N THR A 360 -7.28 -12.21 16.60
CA THR A 360 -7.93 -11.03 16.01
C THR A 360 -9.42 -11.32 15.80
N ASN A 361 -10.28 -10.45 16.34
CA ASN A 361 -11.72 -10.56 16.17
C ASN A 361 -12.17 -9.94 14.82
N TYR A 362 -11.85 -10.61 13.71
CA TYR A 362 -12.20 -10.11 12.36
C TYR A 362 -13.69 -9.91 12.13
N LYS A 363 -14.56 -10.60 12.89
CA LYS A 363 -16.01 -10.37 12.83
C LYS A 363 -16.37 -9.00 13.42
N GLU A 364 -15.75 -8.61 14.53
CA GLU A 364 -15.93 -7.27 15.12
C GLU A 364 -15.41 -6.17 14.20
N VAL A 365 -14.26 -6.38 13.57
CA VAL A 365 -13.74 -5.40 12.60
C VAL A 365 -14.70 -5.24 11.41
N ALA A 366 -15.16 -6.36 10.83
CA ALA A 366 -16.13 -6.32 9.73
C ALA A 366 -17.44 -5.62 10.14
N ASN A 367 -17.93 -5.81 11.36
CA ASN A 367 -19.09 -5.07 11.88
C ASN A 367 -18.82 -3.56 11.95
N GLY A 368 -17.63 -3.14 12.40
CA GLY A 368 -17.22 -1.73 12.40
C GLY A 368 -17.20 -1.14 10.99
N VAL A 369 -16.66 -1.88 10.01
CA VAL A 369 -16.67 -1.50 8.60
C VAL A 369 -18.09 -1.35 8.07
N VAL A 370 -18.99 -2.29 8.38
CA VAL A 370 -20.41 -2.23 8.00
C VAL A 370 -21.07 -0.98 8.58
N GLU A 371 -20.95 -0.74 9.89
CA GLU A 371 -21.58 0.40 10.57
C GLU A 371 -21.16 1.73 9.92
N LEU A 372 -19.86 1.90 9.68
CA LEU A 372 -19.31 3.11 9.08
C LEU A 372 -19.73 3.27 7.62
N SER A 373 -19.81 2.16 6.87
CA SER A 373 -20.28 2.18 5.48
C SER A 373 -21.73 2.65 5.40
N GLN A 374 -22.62 2.13 6.26
CA GLN A 374 -24.02 2.56 6.29
C GLN A 374 -24.14 4.08 6.58
N LYS A 375 -23.32 4.60 7.49
CA LYS A 375 -23.26 6.04 7.80
C LYS A 375 -22.78 6.86 6.61
N TYR A 376 -21.71 6.43 5.96
CA TYR A 376 -21.20 7.11 4.77
C TYR A 376 -22.22 7.11 3.63
N MET A 377 -22.92 6.00 3.42
CA MET A 377 -23.99 5.87 2.43
C MET A 377 -25.14 6.84 2.70
N ALA A 378 -25.55 6.96 3.97
CA ALA A 378 -26.58 7.91 4.40
C ALA A 378 -26.14 9.36 4.17
N ASP A 379 -24.91 9.72 4.55
CA ASP A 379 -24.33 11.06 4.31
C ASP A 379 -24.22 11.38 2.80
N ASN A 380 -24.22 10.35 1.94
CA ASN A 380 -24.17 10.46 0.48
C ASN A 380 -25.52 10.20 -0.22
N GLY A 381 -26.64 10.32 0.51
CA GLY A 381 -27.99 10.38 -0.07
C GLY A 381 -28.68 9.03 -0.29
N VAL A 382 -28.12 7.93 0.22
CA VAL A 382 -28.84 6.66 0.29
C VAL A 382 -29.75 6.68 1.53
N SER A 383 -31.06 6.54 1.35
CA SER A 383 -31.96 6.55 2.52
C SER A 383 -31.70 5.31 3.39
N PRO A 384 -31.58 5.45 4.73
CA PRO A 384 -31.25 4.34 5.61
C PRO A 384 -32.18 3.13 5.49
N GLU A 385 -33.47 3.36 5.18
CA GLU A 385 -34.47 2.30 5.00
C GLU A 385 -34.22 1.43 3.74
N ARG A 386 -33.43 1.93 2.80
CA ARG A 386 -33.01 1.20 1.59
C ARG A 386 -31.74 0.39 1.79
N ILE A 387 -30.99 0.66 2.86
CA ILE A 387 -29.75 -0.05 3.17
C ILE A 387 -30.10 -1.35 3.88
N LYS A 388 -29.85 -2.48 3.21
CA LYS A 388 -30.03 -3.81 3.80
C LYS A 388 -28.68 -4.48 4.01
N VAL A 389 -28.47 -5.02 5.21
CA VAL A 389 -27.28 -5.78 5.57
C VAL A 389 -27.72 -7.22 5.86
N GLU A 390 -27.11 -8.18 5.19
CA GLU A 390 -27.36 -9.61 5.34
C GLU A 390 -26.05 -10.33 5.66
N GLU A 391 -26.01 -11.14 6.72
CA GLU A 391 -24.89 -12.06 6.97
C GLU A 391 -25.01 -13.25 6.00
N VAL A 392 -23.96 -13.49 5.22
CA VAL A 392 -23.88 -14.57 4.23
C VAL A 392 -22.86 -15.58 4.71
N TYR A 393 -23.28 -16.84 4.77
CA TYR A 393 -22.45 -17.97 5.16
C TYR A 393 -21.97 -18.73 3.93
N ASN A 394 -20.67 -18.88 3.82
CA ASN A 394 -20.03 -19.71 2.82
C ASN A 394 -19.38 -20.91 3.51
N VAL A 395 -19.52 -22.09 2.91
CA VAL A 395 -18.79 -23.28 3.36
C VAL A 395 -17.54 -23.41 2.51
N SER A 396 -16.38 -23.44 3.15
CA SER A 396 -15.13 -23.83 2.50
C SER A 396 -14.63 -25.15 3.09
N TYR A 397 -14.05 -25.98 2.23
CA TYR A 397 -13.43 -27.25 2.59
C TYR A 397 -11.93 -27.08 2.45
N ILE A 398 -11.21 -27.03 3.57
CA ILE A 398 -9.74 -26.97 3.53
C ILE A 398 -9.22 -28.40 3.54
N ASN A 399 -8.43 -28.73 2.53
CA ASN A 399 -7.80 -30.04 2.39
C ASN A 399 -6.46 -30.03 3.16
N THR A 400 -6.53 -30.15 4.48
CA THR A 400 -5.34 -30.46 5.28
C THR A 400 -5.03 -31.96 5.13
N HIS A 401 -3.80 -32.40 5.41
CA HIS A 401 -3.41 -33.83 5.34
C HIS A 401 -4.09 -34.71 6.42
N GLU A 402 -5.19 -34.24 7.01
CA GLU A 402 -6.00 -34.79 8.11
C GLU A 402 -7.48 -34.38 7.88
N PRO A 403 -8.51 -34.87 8.63
CA PRO A 403 -9.88 -34.88 8.11
C PRO A 403 -10.41 -33.49 7.78
N ILE A 404 -11.09 -33.38 6.64
CA ILE A 404 -11.66 -32.16 6.06
C ILE A 404 -12.34 -31.32 7.15
N GLN A 405 -11.71 -30.21 7.54
CA GLN A 405 -12.34 -29.24 8.43
C GLN A 405 -13.29 -28.37 7.61
N LYS A 406 -14.57 -28.40 7.99
CA LYS A 406 -15.57 -27.46 7.50
C LYS A 406 -15.33 -26.12 8.21
N ILE A 407 -14.96 -25.09 7.46
CA ILE A 407 -14.90 -23.72 7.98
C ILE A 407 -16.11 -22.96 7.47
N GLU A 408 -16.89 -22.39 8.39
CA GLU A 408 -17.97 -21.46 8.07
C GLU A 408 -17.37 -20.06 7.91
N LEU A 409 -17.32 -19.60 6.66
CA LEU A 409 -16.85 -18.28 6.29
C LEU A 409 -18.02 -17.31 6.29
N ILE A 410 -17.78 -16.10 6.80
CA ILE A 410 -18.81 -15.08 6.98
C ILE A 410 -18.47 -13.87 6.10
N ALA A 411 -19.48 -13.30 5.45
CA ALA A 411 -19.40 -12.00 4.81
C ALA A 411 -20.69 -11.22 5.02
N TYR A 412 -20.61 -9.89 5.08
CA TYR A 412 -21.78 -9.02 5.12
C TYR A 412 -22.09 -8.50 3.73
N LYS A 413 -23.26 -8.83 3.22
CA LYS A 413 -23.79 -8.29 1.96
C LYS A 413 -24.57 -7.02 2.25
N ILE A 414 -24.17 -5.91 1.64
CA ILE A 414 -24.83 -4.61 1.77
C ILE A 414 -25.52 -4.27 0.46
N THR A 415 -26.84 -4.06 0.49
CA THR A 415 -27.68 -3.70 -0.68
C THR A 415 -28.26 -2.29 -0.52
N PHE A 416 -28.33 -1.49 -1.59
CA PHE A 416 -28.80 -0.09 -1.55
C PHE A 416 -29.48 0.44 -2.83
#